data_AF-A0A845AMD6-F1
#
_entry.id   AF-A0A845AMD6-F1
#
_cell.length_a   1.000
_cell.length_b   1.000
_cell.length_c   1.000
_cell.angle_alpha   90.00
_cell.angle_beta   90.00
_cell.angle_gamma   90.00
#
_symmetry.space_group_name_H-M   'P 1'
#
loop_
_entity.id
_entity.type
_entity.pdbx_description
1 polymer ?
#
loop_
_entity_poly.entity_id
_entity_poly.type
_entity_poly.pdbx_seq_one_letter_code
_entity_poly.pdbx_strand_id
1 'polypeptide(L)'
;MSTSAADSDARALLIALDDEYKAEATYAAVIEKFGEVRPFVNIIRAERMHQKIAKSELDRLGMKYPQSNPYLGKIRAPKTLLEACQVGITAEEENITLYDRLLPGVKDSQVHDVLLRLQTASRDRHLPAFRRCAARGGGVGRNGGGSR
;
A
#
# COMPACT_ATOMS: atom_id res chain seq x y z
N MET A 1 -13.13 -23.20 19.77
CA MET A 1 -12.65 -21.90 20.27
C MET A 1 -13.37 -20.84 19.47
N SER A 2 -14.32 -20.10 20.07
CA SER A 2 -14.98 -18.98 19.39
C SER A 2 -13.96 -17.88 19.15
N THR A 3 -13.68 -17.59 17.89
CA THR A 3 -13.03 -16.34 17.49
C THR A 3 -13.96 -15.20 17.89
N SER A 4 -13.53 -14.33 18.80
CA SER A 4 -14.31 -13.16 19.17
C SER A 4 -14.31 -12.13 18.03
N ALA A 5 -15.25 -11.19 18.03
CA ALA A 5 -15.29 -10.11 17.04
C ALA A 5 -13.99 -9.26 17.03
N ALA A 6 -13.40 -9.05 18.22
CA ALA A 6 -12.10 -8.38 18.34
C ALA A 6 -10.97 -9.17 17.64
N ASP A 7 -11.02 -10.50 17.67
CA ASP A 7 -10.02 -11.34 17.01
C ASP A 7 -10.11 -11.27 15.48
N SER A 8 -11.32 -11.11 14.91
CA SER A 8 -11.48 -10.94 13.45
C SER A 8 -11.02 -9.57 12.97
N ASP A 9 -11.33 -8.51 13.72
CA ASP A 9 -10.97 -7.13 13.35
C ASP A 9 -9.46 -6.90 13.47
N ALA A 10 -8.86 -7.38 14.57
CA ALA A 10 -7.42 -7.38 14.76
C ALA A 10 -6.69 -8.15 13.64
N ARG A 11 -7.22 -9.32 13.26
CA ARG A 11 -6.63 -10.11 12.17
C ARG A 11 -6.70 -9.36 10.84
N ALA A 12 -7.80 -8.70 10.53
CA ALA A 12 -7.93 -7.89 9.33
C ALA A 12 -6.91 -6.75 9.28
N LEU A 13 -6.72 -6.03 10.40
CA LEU A 13 -5.71 -4.98 10.53
C LEU A 13 -4.28 -5.50 10.43
N LEU A 14 -3.97 -6.66 11.01
CA LEU A 14 -2.65 -7.28 10.90
C LEU A 14 -2.32 -7.67 9.46
N ILE A 15 -3.31 -8.21 8.74
CA ILE A 15 -3.16 -8.56 7.32
C ILE A 15 -2.97 -7.28 6.48
N ALA A 16 -3.76 -6.24 6.73
CA ALA A 16 -3.61 -4.95 6.07
C ALA A 16 -2.22 -4.35 6.32
N LEU A 17 -1.76 -4.29 7.57
CA LEU A 17 -0.45 -3.76 7.93
C LEU A 17 0.70 -4.51 7.24
N ASP A 18 0.62 -5.84 7.13
CA ASP A 18 1.61 -6.66 6.42
C ASP A 18 1.67 -6.30 4.92
N ASP A 19 0.52 -6.04 4.30
CA ASP A 19 0.43 -5.63 2.90
C ASP A 19 1.00 -4.21 2.68
N GLU A 20 0.64 -3.25 3.54
CA GLU A 20 1.20 -1.89 3.51
C GLU A 20 2.73 -1.89 3.73
N TYR A 21 3.26 -2.85 4.50
CA TYR A 21 4.69 -3.06 4.63
C TYR A 21 5.34 -3.58 3.35
N LYS A 22 4.73 -4.54 2.66
CA LYS A 22 5.24 -5.04 1.37
C LYS A 22 5.21 -3.95 0.30
N ALA A 23 4.15 -3.15 0.25
CA ALA A 23 4.03 -2.02 -0.67
C ALA A 23 5.15 -0.99 -0.43
N GLU A 24 5.34 -0.53 0.81
CA GLU A 24 6.41 0.40 1.16
C GLU A 24 7.79 -0.16 0.77
N ALA A 25 8.08 -1.42 1.11
CA ALA A 25 9.38 -2.02 0.83
C ALA A 25 9.64 -2.18 -0.68
N THR A 26 8.58 -2.49 -1.45
CA THR A 26 8.66 -2.57 -2.92
C THR A 26 8.97 -1.20 -3.50
N TYR A 27 8.27 -0.16 -3.07
CA TYR A 27 8.47 1.20 -3.58
C TYR A 27 9.80 1.79 -3.11
N ALA A 28 10.25 1.47 -1.90
CA ALA A 28 11.58 1.84 -1.41
C ALA A 28 12.69 1.27 -2.31
N ALA A 29 12.60 -0.03 -2.66
CA ALA A 29 13.58 -0.66 -3.55
C ALA A 29 13.58 -0.02 -4.94
N VAL A 30 12.41 0.33 -5.49
CA VAL A 30 12.31 1.03 -6.78
C VAL A 30 12.94 2.43 -6.70
N ILE A 31 12.66 3.19 -5.64
CA ILE A 31 13.22 4.53 -5.44
C ILE A 31 14.75 4.47 -5.28
N GLU A 32 15.25 3.49 -4.53
CA GLU A 32 16.69 3.27 -4.38
C GLU A 32 17.37 3.02 -5.73
N LYS A 33 16.75 2.21 -6.60
CA LYS A 33 17.33 1.85 -7.90
C LYS A 33 17.20 2.94 -8.97
N PHE A 34 16.07 3.64 -9.01
CA PHE A 34 15.72 4.52 -10.13
C PHE A 34 15.59 6.00 -9.75
N GLY A 35 15.80 6.34 -8.47
CA GLY A 35 15.64 7.69 -7.93
C GLY A 35 14.19 8.04 -7.59
N GLU A 36 13.93 9.32 -7.31
CA GLU A 36 12.61 9.84 -6.91
C GLU A 36 11.62 9.93 -8.08
N VAL A 37 11.31 8.79 -8.69
CA VAL A 37 10.39 8.69 -9.81
C VAL A 37 8.94 8.63 -9.37
N ARG A 38 8.06 9.29 -10.14
CA ARG A 38 6.61 9.19 -9.95
C ARG A 38 6.07 7.87 -10.56
N PRO A 39 5.11 7.20 -9.91
CA PRO A 39 4.38 7.65 -8.72
C PRO A 39 4.99 7.19 -7.39
N PHE A 40 6.04 6.37 -7.40
CA PHE A 40 6.65 5.74 -6.23
C PHE A 40 6.96 6.72 -5.08
N VAL A 41 7.60 7.85 -5.36
CA VAL A 41 7.95 8.86 -4.34
C VAL A 41 6.74 9.45 -3.61
N ASN A 42 5.58 9.50 -4.27
CA ASN A 42 4.35 10.00 -3.67
C ASN A 42 3.61 8.88 -2.92
N ILE A 43 3.52 7.70 -3.52
CA ILE A 43 2.75 6.58 -2.98
C ILE A 43 3.43 6.00 -1.73
N ILE A 44 4.76 5.90 -1.68
CA ILE A 44 5.46 5.43 -0.47
C ILE A 44 5.13 6.27 0.78
N ARG A 45 4.83 7.57 0.61
CA ARG A 45 4.41 8.43 1.72
C ARG A 45 2.99 8.10 2.17
N ALA A 46 2.11 7.73 1.24
CA ALA A 46 0.76 7.26 1.54
C ALA A 46 0.82 5.92 2.30
N GLU A 47 1.62 4.96 1.85
CA GLU A 47 1.71 3.64 2.53
C GLU A 47 2.23 3.77 3.96
N ARG A 48 3.25 4.60 4.18
CA ARG A 48 3.72 4.90 5.54
C ARG A 48 2.63 5.52 6.43
N MET A 49 1.71 6.27 5.84
CA MET A 49 0.58 6.85 6.55
C MET A 49 -0.49 5.77 6.82
N HIS A 50 -0.80 4.92 5.84
CA HIS A 50 -1.69 3.76 6.01
C HIS A 50 -1.22 2.86 7.15
N GLN A 51 0.07 2.53 7.19
CA GLN A 51 0.67 1.78 8.30
C GLN A 51 0.43 2.45 9.65
N LYS A 52 0.61 3.78 9.76
CA LYS A 52 0.37 4.50 11.03
C LYS A 52 -1.09 4.41 11.48
N ILE A 53 -2.04 4.52 10.55
CA ILE A 53 -3.46 4.38 10.86
C ILE A 53 -3.76 2.94 11.33
N ALA A 54 -3.31 1.92 10.58
CA ALA A 54 -3.54 0.53 10.95
C ALA A 54 -2.93 0.18 12.33
N LYS A 55 -1.71 0.67 12.62
CA LYS A 55 -1.06 0.54 13.92
C LYS A 55 -1.86 1.18 15.05
N SER A 56 -2.39 2.38 14.82
CA SER A 56 -3.22 3.08 15.81
C SER A 56 -4.48 2.29 16.17
N GLU A 57 -5.12 1.65 15.20
CA GLU A 57 -6.28 0.80 15.48
C GLU A 57 -5.87 -0.50 16.18
N LEU A 58 -4.73 -1.10 15.83
CA LEU A 58 -4.19 -2.26 16.55
C LEU A 58 -3.85 -1.92 18.00
N ASP A 59 -3.27 -0.76 18.26
CA ASP A 59 -3.01 -0.26 19.61
C ASP A 59 -4.32 -0.07 20.40
N ARG A 60 -5.35 0.50 19.77
CA ARG A 60 -6.69 0.67 20.38
C ARG A 60 -7.30 -0.68 20.76
N LEU A 61 -7.10 -1.71 19.93
CA LEU A 61 -7.56 -3.08 20.20
C LEU A 61 -6.64 -3.85 21.17
N GLY A 62 -5.53 -3.26 21.64
CA GLY A 62 -4.58 -3.91 22.55
C GLY A 62 -3.74 -5.01 21.89
N MET A 63 -3.57 -4.96 20.56
CA MET A 63 -2.94 -6.02 19.77
C MET A 63 -1.48 -5.73 19.48
N LYS A 64 -0.64 -6.76 19.53
CA LYS A 64 0.78 -6.65 19.15
C LYS A 64 0.97 -6.81 17.64
N TYR A 65 1.95 -6.10 17.11
CA TYR A 65 2.35 -6.16 15.70
C TYR A 65 3.85 -5.85 15.54
N PRO A 66 4.47 -6.20 14.39
CA PRO A 66 5.85 -5.81 14.11
C PRO A 66 5.97 -4.28 14.02
N GLN A 67 6.77 -3.68 14.89
CA GLN A 67 6.92 -2.22 14.96
C GLN A 67 7.62 -1.63 13.72
N SER A 68 8.59 -2.37 13.18
CA SER A 68 9.33 -2.05 11.96
C SER A 68 8.86 -2.90 10.79
N ASN A 69 8.93 -2.34 9.59
CA ASN A 69 8.67 -3.06 8.35
C ASN A 69 9.74 -4.17 8.13
N PRO A 70 9.36 -5.45 8.13
CA PRO A 70 10.31 -6.57 8.06
C PRO A 70 10.87 -6.80 6.65
N TYR A 71 10.34 -6.12 5.61
CA TYR A 71 10.68 -6.32 4.20
C TYR A 71 11.65 -5.27 3.64
N LEU A 72 11.87 -4.16 4.35
CA LEU A 72 12.82 -3.13 3.92
C LEU A 72 14.21 -3.71 3.67
N GLY A 73 14.80 -3.38 2.53
CA GLY A 73 16.11 -3.88 2.08
C GLY A 73 16.14 -5.34 1.63
N LYS A 74 15.01 -6.06 1.65
CA LYS A 74 14.92 -7.48 1.23
C LYS A 74 14.28 -7.68 -0.13
N ILE A 75 13.49 -6.72 -0.59
CA ILE A 75 12.84 -6.76 -1.90
C ILE A 75 13.83 -6.24 -2.96
N ARG A 76 14.00 -7.00 -4.04
CA ARG A 76 14.79 -6.57 -5.19
C ARG A 76 13.91 -5.81 -6.17
N ALA A 77 14.35 -4.61 -6.57
CA ALA A 77 13.63 -3.82 -7.56
C ALA A 77 13.63 -4.49 -8.94
N PRO A 78 12.55 -4.34 -9.73
CA PRO A 78 12.48 -4.82 -11.11
C PRO A 78 13.59 -4.26 -12.01
N LYS A 79 13.82 -4.87 -13.18
CA LYS A 79 14.94 -4.50 -14.05
C LYS A 79 14.74 -3.12 -14.68
N THR A 80 13.51 -2.79 -15.01
CA THR A 80 13.14 -1.53 -15.67
C THR A 80 12.06 -0.76 -14.90
N LEU A 81 11.95 0.54 -15.18
CA LEU A 81 10.87 1.36 -14.62
C LEU A 81 9.49 0.92 -15.11
N LEU A 82 9.38 0.43 -16.36
CA LEU A 82 8.12 -0.11 -16.88
C LEU A 82 7.68 -1.33 -16.07
N GLU A 83 8.58 -2.29 -15.84
CA GLU A 83 8.31 -3.45 -14.98
C GLU A 83 7.95 -3.01 -13.56
N ALA A 84 8.62 -2.00 -13.01
CA ALA A 84 8.27 -1.44 -11.70
C ALA A 84 6.84 -0.86 -11.69
N CYS A 85 6.45 -0.12 -12.73
CA CYS A 85 5.08 0.39 -12.83
C CYS A 85 4.06 -0.77 -12.89
N GLN A 86 4.37 -1.84 -13.63
CA GLN A 86 3.51 -3.02 -13.76
C GLN A 86 3.38 -3.78 -12.42
N VAL A 87 4.49 -3.97 -11.71
CA VAL A 87 4.46 -4.52 -10.34
C VAL A 87 3.61 -3.65 -9.42
N GLY A 88 3.68 -2.33 -9.55
CA GLY A 88 2.79 -1.42 -8.84
C GLY A 88 1.31 -1.65 -9.17
N ILE A 89 0.95 -1.81 -10.45
CA ILE A 89 -0.43 -2.15 -10.85
C ILE A 89 -0.90 -3.44 -10.17
N THR A 90 -0.11 -4.51 -10.26
CA THR A 90 -0.46 -5.79 -9.65
C THR A 90 -0.61 -5.67 -8.13
N ALA A 91 0.31 -4.98 -7.45
CA ALA A 91 0.24 -4.78 -6.01
C ALA A 91 -1.05 -4.05 -5.59
N GLU A 92 -1.46 -2.99 -6.31
CA GLU A 92 -2.71 -2.29 -5.98
C GLU A 92 -3.96 -3.13 -6.29
N GLU A 93 -3.97 -3.92 -7.36
CA GLU A 93 -5.08 -4.84 -7.67
C GLU A 93 -5.21 -5.95 -6.61
N GLU A 94 -4.09 -6.48 -6.14
CA GLU A 94 -4.03 -7.44 -5.04
C GLU A 94 -4.49 -6.81 -3.71
N ASN A 95 -4.08 -5.58 -3.42
CA ASN A 95 -4.48 -4.81 -2.24
C ASN A 95 -5.99 -4.54 -2.22
N ILE A 96 -6.58 -4.10 -3.34
CA ILE A 96 -8.04 -3.91 -3.45
C ILE A 96 -8.78 -5.23 -3.20
N THR A 97 -8.33 -6.31 -3.83
CA THR A 97 -8.90 -7.66 -3.68
C THR A 97 -8.74 -8.18 -2.25
N LEU A 98 -7.66 -7.81 -1.57
CA LEU A 98 -7.47 -8.12 -0.16
C LEU A 98 -8.55 -7.43 0.68
N TYR A 99 -8.72 -6.12 0.54
CA TYR A 99 -9.72 -5.38 1.30
C TYR A 99 -11.15 -5.84 1.01
N ASP A 100 -11.50 -6.17 -0.24
CA ASP A 100 -12.81 -6.73 -0.61
C ASP A 100 -13.12 -8.02 0.17
N ARG A 101 -12.09 -8.83 0.47
CA ARG A 101 -12.24 -10.05 1.26
C ARG A 101 -12.32 -9.78 2.77
N LEU A 102 -11.62 -8.76 3.26
CA LEU A 102 -11.57 -8.44 4.69
C LEU A 102 -12.83 -7.72 5.17
N LEU A 103 -13.28 -6.69 4.44
CA LEU A 103 -14.35 -5.78 4.86
C LEU A 103 -15.64 -6.46 5.32
N PRO A 104 -16.18 -7.50 4.65
CA PRO A 104 -17.42 -8.16 5.09
C PRO A 104 -17.29 -8.85 6.47
N GLY A 105 -16.07 -9.20 6.87
CA GLY A 105 -15.78 -9.85 8.14
C GLY A 105 -15.66 -8.89 9.31
N VAL A 106 -15.43 -7.60 9.06
CA VAL A 106 -15.16 -6.60 10.09
C VAL A 106 -16.42 -6.24 10.87
N LYS A 107 -16.30 -6.11 12.20
CA LYS A 107 -17.43 -5.81 13.11
C LYS A 107 -17.30 -4.43 13.76
N ASP A 108 -16.10 -4.04 14.15
CA ASP A 108 -15.81 -2.71 14.65
C ASP A 108 -15.91 -1.68 13.52
N SER A 109 -16.80 -0.69 13.68
CA SER A 109 -17.08 0.32 12.64
C SER A 109 -15.87 1.20 12.34
N GLN A 110 -15.03 1.51 13.35
CA GLN A 110 -13.83 2.32 13.16
C GLN A 110 -12.79 1.54 12.35
N VAL A 111 -12.62 0.24 12.63
CA VAL A 111 -11.77 -0.63 11.82
C VAL A 111 -12.29 -0.72 10.39
N HIS A 112 -13.59 -0.90 10.21
CA HIS A 112 -14.21 -0.98 8.88
C HIS A 112 -13.93 0.29 8.07
N ASP A 113 -14.15 1.47 8.66
CA ASP A 113 -13.91 2.76 8.01
C ASP A 113 -12.43 2.96 7.65
N VAL A 114 -11.51 2.52 8.51
CA VAL A 114 -10.08 2.53 8.22
C VAL A 114 -9.75 1.65 7.01
N LEU A 115 -10.16 0.38 7.01
CA LEU A 115 -9.86 -0.53 5.89
C LEU A 115 -10.50 -0.04 4.59
N LEU A 116 -11.74 0.48 4.64
CA LEU A 116 -12.42 1.03 3.47
C LEU A 116 -11.68 2.26 2.91
N ARG A 117 -11.15 3.11 3.79
CA ARG A 117 -10.35 4.27 3.38
C ARG A 117 -9.04 3.86 2.70
N LEU A 118 -8.35 2.85 3.22
CA LEU A 118 -7.12 2.32 2.63
C LEU A 118 -7.41 1.71 1.25
N GLN A 119 -8.44 0.87 1.12
CA GLN A 119 -8.90 0.34 -0.16
C GLN A 119 -9.22 1.45 -1.18
N THR A 120 -9.94 2.47 -0.75
CA THR A 120 -10.33 3.60 -1.62
C THR A 120 -9.09 4.35 -2.11
N ALA A 121 -8.05 4.50 -1.28
CA ALA A 121 -6.79 5.10 -1.70
C ALA A 121 -6.09 4.26 -2.78
N SER A 122 -6.03 2.94 -2.59
CA SER A 122 -5.46 2.02 -3.58
C SER A 122 -6.23 2.07 -4.90
N ARG A 123 -7.56 1.92 -4.85
CA ARG A 123 -8.46 1.89 -6.02
C ARG A 123 -8.49 3.21 -6.79
N ASP A 124 -8.71 4.31 -6.09
CA ASP A 124 -9.08 5.58 -6.75
C ASP A 124 -7.88 6.50 -6.96
N ARG A 125 -6.73 6.19 -6.33
CA ARG A 125 -5.52 7.03 -6.42
C ARG A 125 -4.30 6.28 -6.91
N HIS A 126 -3.93 5.19 -6.23
CA HIS A 126 -2.65 4.51 -6.51
C HIS A 126 -2.69 3.73 -7.82
N LEU A 127 -3.70 2.87 -8.00
CA LEU A 127 -3.86 2.05 -9.20
C LEU A 127 -3.91 2.92 -10.48
N PRO A 128 -4.72 4.00 -10.56
CA PRO A 128 -4.68 4.92 -11.70
C PRO A 128 -3.30 5.56 -11.91
N ALA A 129 -2.56 5.87 -10.85
CA ALA A 129 -1.23 6.45 -10.97
C ALA A 129 -0.21 5.45 -11.55
N PHE A 130 -0.25 4.18 -11.13
CA PHE A 130 0.58 3.12 -11.71
C PHE A 130 0.18 2.76 -13.15
N ARG A 131 -1.12 2.74 -13.46
CA ARG A 131 -1.59 2.58 -14.86
C ARG A 131 -1.05 3.69 -15.77
N ARG A 132 -1.08 4.95 -15.31
CA ARG A 132 -0.46 6.08 -16.03
C ARG A 132 1.07 5.96 -16.12
N CYS A 133 1.74 5.41 -15.10
CA CYS A 133 3.18 5.13 -15.10
C CYS A 133 3.54 4.16 -16.22
N ALA A 134 2.84 3.02 -16.29
CA ALA A 134 3.05 1.98 -17.29
C ALA A 134 2.73 2.49 -18.71
N ALA A 135 1.63 3.24 -18.88
CA ALA A 135 1.24 3.81 -20.17
C ALA A 135 2.28 4.78 -20.76
N ARG A 136 3.13 5.40 -19.92
CA ARG A 136 4.26 6.25 -20.35
C ARG A 136 5.57 5.47 -20.58
N GLY A 137 5.53 4.14 -20.56
CA GLY A 137 6.72 3.29 -20.69
C GLY A 137 7.66 3.36 -19.48
N GLY A 138 7.17 3.79 -18.31
CA GLY A 138 8.02 4.05 -17.15
C GLY A 138 8.88 5.32 -17.26
N GLY A 139 8.59 6.20 -18.23
CA GLY A 139 9.28 7.48 -18.35
C GLY A 139 9.05 8.40 -17.15
N VAL A 140 10.10 9.10 -16.73
CA VAL A 140 10.01 10.19 -15.75
C VAL A 140 9.01 11.20 -16.27
N GLY A 141 7.93 11.45 -15.54
CA GLY A 141 6.96 12.48 -15.92
C GLY A 141 7.69 13.82 -16.02
N ARG A 142 8.03 14.26 -17.23
CA ARG A 142 8.54 15.60 -17.48
C ARG A 142 7.43 16.53 -17.01
N ASN A 143 7.68 17.28 -15.94
CA ASN A 143 6.92 18.51 -15.70
C ASN A 143 7.02 19.30 -17.01
N GLY A 144 5.90 19.46 -17.70
CA GLY A 144 5.80 20.31 -18.88
C GLY A 144 5.93 21.77 -18.48
N GLY A 145 7.12 22.18 -18.05
CA GLY A 145 7.58 23.56 -18.06
C GLY A 145 8.18 23.83 -19.42
N GLY A 146 7.32 24.01 -20.43
CA GLY A 146 7.70 24.47 -21.75
C GLY A 146 6.97 25.78 -22.02
N SER A 147 7.67 26.89 -21.80
CA SER A 147 7.24 28.22 -22.22
C SER A 147 6.82 28.20 -23.69
N ARG A 148 5.62 28.72 -23.97
CA ARG A 148 5.27 29.64 -25.05
C ARG A 148 3.87 30.17 -24.81
#